data_AF-A0AAW9E7R9-F1
#
_entry.id   AF-A0AAW9E7R9-F1
#
_cell.length_a   1.000
_cell.length_b   1.000
_cell.length_c   1.000
_cell.angle_alpha   90.00
_cell.angle_beta   90.00
_cell.angle_gamma   90.00
#
_symmetry.space_group_name_H-M   'P 1'
#
loop_
_entity.id
_entity.type
_entity.pdbx_description
1 polymer ?
#
loop_
_entity_poly.entity_id
_entity_poly.type
_entity_poly.pdbx_seq_one_letter_code
_entity_poly.pdbx_strand_id
1 'polypeptide(L)' 'MLIGSCAKSLPAPVVVDTACNWVRIIYLTEHDIDVLDKQTKRDILAHNKSVLANCPNLTPLRDK' A
#
# COMPACT_ATOMS: atom_id res chain seq x y z
N MET A 1 17.01 -47.63 -1.78
CA MET A 1 17.44 -46.61 -2.77
C MET A 1 16.58 -45.37 -2.59
N LEU A 2 17.21 -44.21 -2.72
CA LEU A 2 16.85 -42.92 -2.12
C LEU A 2 15.58 -42.29 -2.69
N ILE A 3 14.64 -41.93 -1.82
CA ILE A 3 13.84 -40.71 -2.03
C ILE A 3 14.10 -39.81 -0.82
N GLY A 4 15.32 -39.29 -0.78
CA GLY A 4 15.66 -38.16 0.08
C GLY A 4 15.06 -36.91 -0.55
N SER A 5 13.80 -36.62 -0.25
CA SER A 5 13.25 -35.29 -0.47
C SER A 5 13.55 -34.46 0.77
N CYS A 6 14.69 -33.78 0.76
CA CYS A 6 14.86 -32.61 1.61
C CYS A 6 13.80 -31.60 1.18
N ALA A 7 12.66 -31.57 1.89
CA ALA A 7 11.85 -30.37 1.96
C ALA A 7 12.75 -29.32 2.61
N LYS A 8 13.46 -28.55 1.77
CA LYS A 8 14.11 -27.34 2.24
C LYS A 8 13.02 -26.56 2.94
N SER A 9 13.20 -26.34 4.24
CA SER A 9 12.63 -25.21 4.94
C SER A 9 13.12 -23.98 4.17
N LEU A 10 12.41 -23.62 3.10
CA LEU A 10 12.53 -22.29 2.54
C LEU A 10 12.14 -21.37 3.71
N PRO A 11 12.90 -20.30 3.97
CA PRO A 11 12.47 -19.30 4.92
C PRO A 11 11.05 -18.94 4.48
N ALA A 12 10.08 -19.17 5.37
CA ALA A 12 8.72 -18.72 5.16
C ALA A 12 8.83 -17.32 4.55
N PRO A 13 8.26 -17.06 3.35
CA PRO A 13 8.37 -15.74 2.78
C PRO A 13 7.89 -14.82 3.88
N VAL A 14 8.78 -13.96 4.35
CA VAL A 14 8.37 -12.89 5.24
C VAL A 14 7.29 -12.21 4.44
N VAL A 15 6.03 -12.42 4.84
CA VAL A 15 4.89 -11.68 4.32
C VAL A 15 5.04 -10.31 4.96
N VAL A 16 6.08 -9.58 4.55
CA VAL A 16 6.04 -8.13 4.54
C VAL A 16 4.82 -7.84 3.70
N ASP A 17 3.86 -7.12 4.27
CA ASP A 17 2.63 -6.73 3.61
C ASP A 17 2.97 -6.16 2.22
N THR A 18 2.95 -7.02 1.19
CA THR A 18 3.33 -6.66 -0.17
C THR A 18 2.33 -5.64 -0.72
N ALA A 19 1.19 -5.47 -0.03
CA ALA A 19 0.27 -4.35 -0.13
C ALA A 19 0.97 -3.00 -0.31
N CYS A 20 1.94 -2.65 0.53
CA CYS A 20 2.62 -1.34 0.45
C CYS A 20 3.42 -1.15 -0.84
N ASN A 21 3.77 -2.21 -1.58
CA ASN A 21 4.53 -2.09 -2.83
C ASN A 21 3.65 -1.69 -4.02
N TRP A 22 2.34 -1.95 -3.96
CA TRP A 22 1.40 -1.65 -5.05
C TRP A 22 0.29 -0.66 -4.67
N VAL A 23 0.10 -0.36 -3.38
CA VAL A 23 -0.79 0.70 -2.91
C VAL A 23 -0.09 2.07 -3.00
N ARG A 24 -0.83 3.12 -3.39
CA ARG A 24 -0.31 4.48 -3.56
C ARG A 24 -1.30 5.51 -3.02
N ILE A 25 -0.78 6.66 -2.59
CA ILE A 25 -1.60 7.82 -2.22
C ILE A 25 -2.32 8.34 -3.47
N ILE A 26 -3.61 8.60 -3.31
CA ILE A 26 -4.46 9.20 -4.35
C ILE A 26 -4.36 10.72 -4.23
N TYR A 27 -3.84 11.36 -5.27
CA TYR A 27 -3.79 12.83 -5.37
C TYR A 27 -5.01 13.35 -6.12
N LEU A 28 -5.56 14.45 -5.64
CA LEU A 28 -6.69 15.14 -6.24
C LEU A 28 -6.25 16.57 -6.57
N THR A 29 -6.69 17.07 -7.71
CA THR A 29 -6.58 18.48 -8.07
C THR A 29 -7.80 19.26 -7.54
N GLU A 30 -7.76 20.59 -7.57
CA GLU A 30 -8.92 21.40 -7.18
C GLU A 30 -10.17 21.09 -8.03
N HIS A 31 -9.97 20.86 -9.33
CA HIS A 31 -11.07 20.46 -10.21
C HIS A 31 -11.68 19.12 -9.82
N ASP A 32 -10.84 18.12 -9.50
CA ASP A 32 -11.31 16.81 -9.03
C ASP A 32 -12.09 16.93 -7.72
N ILE A 33 -11.65 17.82 -6.82
CA ILE A 33 -12.39 18.12 -5.60
C ILE A 33 -13.75 18.71 -5.95
N ASP A 34 -13.89 19.62 -6.89
CA ASP A 34 -15.21 20.20 -7.17
C ASP A 34 -16.20 19.23 -7.83
N VAL A 35 -15.70 18.31 -8.66
CA VAL A 35 -16.56 17.34 -9.37
C VAL A 35 -16.86 16.08 -8.55
N LEU A 36 -16.03 15.74 -7.56
CA LEU A 36 -16.23 14.53 -6.75
C LEU A 36 -17.33 14.71 -5.69
N ASP A 37 -18.10 13.64 -5.48
CA ASP A 37 -19.08 13.60 -4.41
C ASP A 37 -18.41 13.62 -3.02
N LYS A 38 -19.16 14.14 -2.04
CA LYS A 38 -18.70 14.31 -0.67
C LYS A 38 -18.29 12.98 -0.01
N GLN A 39 -18.94 11.87 -0.38
CA GLN A 39 -18.61 10.55 0.16
C GLN A 39 -17.28 10.04 -0.41
N THR A 40 -17.08 10.13 -1.72
CA THR A 40 -15.84 9.70 -2.38
C THR A 40 -14.62 10.46 -1.86
N LYS A 41 -14.76 11.77 -1.58
CA LYS A 41 -13.71 12.56 -0.92
C LYS A 41 -13.33 12.00 0.46
N ARG A 42 -14.32 11.62 1.27
CA ARG A 42 -14.09 11.05 2.61
C ARG A 42 -13.40 9.70 2.52
N ASP A 43 -13.81 8.88 1.57
CA ASP A 43 -13.23 7.55 1.36
C ASP A 43 -11.78 7.66 0.88
N ILE A 44 -11.48 8.57 -0.05
CA ILE A 44 -10.11 8.87 -0.50
C ILE A 44 -9.26 9.39 0.66
N LEU A 45 -9.81 10.27 1.50
CA LEU A 45 -9.11 10.78 2.67
C LEU A 45 -8.81 9.68 3.69
N ALA A 46 -9.78 8.78 3.95
CA ALA A 46 -9.61 7.65 4.84
C ALA A 46 -8.58 6.66 4.30
N HIS A 47 -8.62 6.39 2.99
CA HIS A 47 -7.63 5.58 2.29
C HIS A 47 -6.23 6.16 2.43
N ASN A 48 -6.03 7.44 2.09
CA ASN A 48 -4.70 8.08 2.17
C ASN A 48 -4.14 8.07 3.60
N LYS A 49 -5.01 8.25 4.61
CA LYS A 49 -4.61 8.14 6.02
C LYS A 49 -4.21 6.72 6.41
N SER A 50 -4.95 5.70 5.97
CA SER A 50 -4.62 4.31 6.26
C SER A 50 -3.33 3.89 5.57
N VAL A 51 -3.10 4.34 4.32
CA VAL A 51 -1.84 4.12 3.60
C VAL A 51 -0.67 4.78 4.33
N LEU A 52 -0.82 6.01 4.82
CA LEU A 52 0.25 6.68 5.57
C LEU A 52 0.60 5.96 6.89
N ALA A 53 -0.41 5.44 7.59
CA ALA A 53 -0.23 4.73 8.86
C ALA A 53 0.39 3.33 8.67
N ASN A 54 -0.03 2.61 7.62
CA ASN A 54 0.42 1.24 7.36
C ASN A 54 1.71 1.19 6.54
N CYS A 55 1.94 2.19 5.68
CA CYS A 55 3.04 2.23 4.72
C CYS A 55 3.82 3.56 4.83
N PRO A 56 4.63 3.74 5.88
CA PRO A 56 5.32 5.03 6.16
C PRO A 56 6.31 5.46 5.07
N ASN A 57 6.82 4.51 4.27
CA ASN A 57 7.79 4.75 3.19
C ASN A 57 7.16 5.28 1.89
N LEU A 58 5.82 5.31 1.79
CA LEU A 58 5.10 5.86 0.63
C LEU A 58 4.79 7.35 0.79
N THR A 59 5.44 8.02 1.75
CA THR A 59 5.27 9.45 1.96
C THR A 59 5.46 10.19 0.63
N PRO A 60 4.55 11.10 0.25
CA PRO A 60 4.78 12.01 -0.87
C PRO A 60 6.13 12.64 -0.61
N LEU A 61 6.99 12.68 -1.63
CA LEU A 61 8.27 13.35 -1.59
C LEU A 61 8.13 14.62 -0.75
N ARG A 62 8.63 14.57 0.48
CA ARG A 62 9.10 15.77 1.14
C ARG A 62 10.39 16.05 0.38
N ASP A 63 10.24 16.59 -0.84
CA ASP A 63 11.35 17.15 -1.58
C ASP A 63 12.08 18.06 -0.60
N LYS A 64 13.37 17.74 -0.48
CA LYS A 64 14.30 18.19 0.54
C LYS A 64 14.34 19.70 0.68
#